data_AF-A0A351Y5A5-F1
#
_entry.id   AF-A0A351Y5A5-F1
#
_cell.length_a   1.000
_cell.length_b   1.000
_cell.length_c   1.000
_cell.angle_alpha   90.00
_cell.angle_beta   90.00
_cell.angle_gamma   90.00
#
_symmetry.space_group_name_H-M   'P 1'
#
loop_
_entity.id
_entity.type
_entity.pdbx_description
1 polymer ?
#
loop_
_entity_poly.entity_id
_entity_poly.type
_entity_poly.pdbx_seq_one_letter_code
_entity_poly.pdbx_strand_id
1 'polypeptide(L)' 'MKITVGDVFDENGNVKNDFRVKEQKTSKNGQIFITPKVKETLKLYKATYPFIMKNTANHLFFRQKKFESRSEGL' A
#
# COMPACT_ATOMS: atom_id res chain seq x y z
N MET A 1 -4.87 -2.51 -11.49
CA MET A 1 -4.34 -3.28 -10.33
C MET A 1 -4.46 -2.41 -9.09
N LYS A 2 -5.12 -2.87 -8.04
CA LYS A 2 -5.28 -2.14 -6.78
C LYS A 2 -4.73 -3.03 -5.67
N ILE A 3 -3.79 -2.52 -4.88
CA ILE A 3 -3.19 -3.22 -3.74
C ILE A 3 -3.63 -2.47 -2.48
N THR A 4 -4.19 -3.21 -1.53
CA THR A 4 -4.63 -2.69 -0.23
C THR A 4 -3.63 -3.04 0.86
N VAL A 5 -3.76 -2.39 2.01
CA VAL A 5 -2.97 -2.70 3.20
C VAL A 5 -3.19 -4.16 3.62
N GLY A 6 -4.43 -4.64 3.61
CA GLY A 6 -4.79 -6.01 3.98
C GLY A 6 -4.24 -7.08 3.02
N ASP A 7 -3.91 -6.72 1.77
CA ASP A 7 -3.24 -7.64 0.85
C ASP A 7 -1.81 -7.93 1.30
N VAL A 8 -1.12 -6.93 1.86
CA VAL A 8 0.33 -6.98 2.14
C VAL A 8 0.66 -7.17 3.62
N PHE A 9 -0.18 -6.66 4.52
CA PHE A 9 -0.01 -6.75 5.96
C PHE A 9 -1.06 -7.69 6.58
N ASP A 10 -0.67 -8.41 7.63
CA ASP A 10 -1.59 -9.19 8.45
C ASP A 10 -2.30 -8.32 9.50
N GLU A 11 -3.21 -8.92 10.26
CA GLU A 11 -3.98 -8.24 11.32
C GLU A 11 -3.10 -7.74 12.48
N ASN A 12 -1.92 -8.32 12.65
CA ASN A 12 -0.90 -7.89 13.61
C ASN A 12 -0.01 -6.77 13.03
N GLY A 13 -0.22 -6.39 11.78
CA GLY A 13 0.57 -5.40 11.06
C GLY A 13 1.96 -5.88 10.65
N ASN A 14 2.20 -7.19 10.57
CA ASN A 14 3.40 -7.78 10.00
C ASN A 14 3.27 -7.90 8.48
N VAL A 15 4.38 -7.81 7.78
CA VAL A 15 4.43 -8.01 6.32
C VAL A 15 4.27 -9.49 6.00
N LYS A 16 3.29 -9.83 5.15
CA LYS A 16 3.06 -11.19 4.67
C LYS A 16 4.24 -11.68 3.82
N ASN A 17 4.34 -13.00 3.62
CA ASN A 17 5.37 -13.58 2.77
C ASN A 17 5.06 -13.40 1.27
N ASP A 18 3.78 -13.34 0.95
CA ASP A 18 3.27 -13.25 -0.39
C ASP A 18 1.85 -12.66 -0.37
N PHE A 19 1.40 -12.21 -1.54
CA PHE A 19 0.05 -11.73 -1.73
C PHE A 19 -0.46 -12.05 -3.13
N ARG A 20 -1.78 -12.14 -3.27
CA ARG A 20 -2.44 -12.40 -4.55
C ARG A 20 -2.85 -11.09 -5.19
N VAL A 21 -2.60 -10.98 -6.48
CA VAL A 21 -3.00 -9.84 -7.30
C VAL A 21 -3.84 -10.34 -8.45
N LYS A 22 -5.01 -9.74 -8.64
CA LYS A 22 -5.83 -9.98 -9.83
C LYS A 22 -5.37 -9.06 -10.96
N GLU A 23 -4.84 -9.65 -12.03
CA GLU A 23 -4.58 -8.92 -13.27
C GLU A 23 -5.89 -8.59 -13.98
N GLN A 24 -6.06 -7.32 -14.34
CA GLN A 24 -7.29 -6.85 -14.98
C GLN A 24 -7.40 -7.24 -16.46
N LYS A 25 -6.28 -7.42 -17.16
CA LYS A 25 -6.28 -7.72 -18.60
C LYS A 25 -6.55 -9.20 -18.89
N THR A 26 -6.01 -10.09 -18.07
CA THR A 26 -6.06 -11.55 -18.29
C THR A 26 -7.04 -12.26 -17.36
N SER A 27 -7.63 -11.55 -16.39
CA SER A 27 -8.42 -12.11 -15.28
C SER A 27 -7.71 -13.19 -14.45
N LYS A 28 -6.39 -13.34 -14.60
CA LYS A 28 -5.59 -14.31 -13.84
C LYS A 28 -5.22 -13.73 -12.47
N ASN A 29 -5.17 -14.61 -11.48
CA ASN A 29 -4.63 -14.30 -10.17
C ASN A 29 -3.15 -14.67 -10.16
N GLY A 30 -2.28 -13.66 -10.06
CA GLY A 30 -0.84 -13.84 -9.85
C GLY A 30 -0.54 -13.86 -8.35
N GLN A 31 0.31 -14.79 -7.92
CA GLN A 31 0.87 -14.78 -6.57
C GLN A 31 2.25 -14.11 -6.62
N ILE A 32 2.44 -13.10 -5.78
CA ILE A 32 3.69 -12.34 -5.70
C ILE A 32 4.34 -12.61 -4.36
N PHE A 33 5.56 -13.13 -4.38
CA PHE A 33 6.39 -13.31 -3.19
C PHE A 33 7.12 -12.02 -2.83
N ILE A 34 7.11 -11.68 -1.55
CA ILE A 34 7.77 -10.49 -1.01
C ILE A 34 9.18 -10.89 -0.55
N THR A 35 10.19 -10.38 -1.25
CA THR A 35 11.60 -10.64 -0.92
C THR A 35 11.98 -9.96 0.41
N PRO A 36 13.02 -10.45 1.12
CA PRO A 36 13.44 -9.88 2.40
C PRO A 36 13.71 -8.37 2.35
N LYS A 37 14.39 -7.91 1.28
CA LYS A 37 14.65 -6.49 1.05
C LYS A 37 13.36 -5.65 0.95
N VAL A 38 12.34 -6.16 0.27
CA VAL A 38 11.05 -5.47 0.15
C VAL A 38 10.32 -5.44 1.48
N LYS A 39 10.42 -6.51 2.30
CA LYS A 39 9.85 -6.52 3.65
C LYS A 39 10.42 -5.43 4.54
N GLU A 40 11.73 -5.21 4.51
CA GLU A 40 12.37 -4.14 5.28
C GLU A 40 11.87 -2.76 4.84
N THR A 41 11.79 -2.51 3.54
CA THR A 41 11.23 -1.27 3.00
C THR A 41 9.77 -1.07 3.43
N LEU A 42 8.95 -2.14 3.41
CA LEU A 42 7.55 -2.07 3.84
C LEU A 42 7.40 -1.82 5.34
N LYS A 43 8.31 -2.34 6.17
CA LYS A 43 8.36 -2.01 7.61
C LYS A 43 8.68 -0.53 7.82
N LEU A 44 9.65 0.02 7.08
CA LEU A 44 9.97 1.45 7.14
C LEU A 44 8.78 2.30 6.67
N TYR A 45 8.14 1.91 5.58
CA TYR A 45 6.96 2.58 5.03
C TYR A 45 5.79 2.62 6.03
N LYS A 46 5.55 1.50 6.74
CA LYS A 46 4.58 1.44 7.84
C LYS A 46 4.88 2.47 8.93
N ALA A 47 6.14 2.60 9.32
CA ALA A 47 6.57 3.56 10.34
C ALA A 47 6.41 5.01 9.88
N THR A 48 6.65 5.30 8.59
CA THR A 48 6.47 6.64 8.03
C THR A 48 5.00 7.04 7.90
N TYR A 49 4.12 6.09 7.56
CA TYR A 49 2.71 6.36 7.26
C TYR A 49 1.76 5.51 8.12
N PRO A 50 1.78 5.61 9.47
CA PRO A 50 1.00 4.73 10.34
C PRO A 50 -0.52 4.87 10.14
N PHE A 51 -0.98 6.02 9.65
CA PHE A 51 -2.40 6.28 9.41
C PHE A 51 -3.02 5.37 8.34
N ILE A 52 -2.25 4.89 7.37
CA ILE A 52 -2.79 3.98 6.34
C ILE A 52 -3.12 2.61 6.94
N MET A 53 -2.46 2.22 8.03
CA MET A 53 -2.64 0.92 8.68
C MET A 53 -3.93 0.84 9.51
N LYS A 54 -4.61 1.98 9.74
CA LYS A 54 -5.86 2.02 10.51
C LYS A 54 -7.00 1.27 9.84
N ASN A 55 -6.94 1.08 8.53
CA ASN A 55 -7.95 0.36 7.78
C ASN A 55 -7.28 -0.52 6.72
N THR A 56 -7.52 -1.82 6.78
CA THR A 56 -6.97 -2.82 5.85
C THR A 56 -7.45 -2.61 4.42
N ALA A 57 -8.61 -1.98 4.22
CA ALA A 57 -9.14 -1.64 2.89
C ALA A 57 -8.46 -0.40 2.27
N ASN A 58 -7.61 0.32 3.01
CA ASN A 58 -6.87 1.46 2.47
C ASN A 58 -5.94 1.02 1.34
N HIS A 59 -5.78 1.88 0.34
CA HIS A 59 -4.77 1.68 -0.69
C HIS A 59 -3.37 1.79 -0.09
N LEU A 60 -2.52 0.80 -0.38
CA LEU A 60 -1.16 0.77 0.14
C LEU A 60 -0.34 1.97 -0.35
N PHE A 61 -0.52 2.33 -1.62
CA PHE A 61 0.08 3.49 -2.25
C PHE A 61 -0.99 4.53 -2.51
N PHE A 62 -0.70 5.77 -2.13
CA PHE A 62 -1.63 6.88 -2.26
C PHE A 62 -0.88 8.11 -2.76
N ARG A 63 -1.61 9.00 -3.44
CA ARG A 63 -1.07 10.28 -3.87
C ARG A 63 -1.31 11.30 -2.76
N GLN A 64 -0.26 11.98 -2.31
CA GLN A 64 -0.43 13.18 -1.49
C GLN A 64 -1.09 14.27 -2.34
N LYS A 65 -2.26 14.74 -1.91
CA LYS A 65 -2.95 15.83 -2.57
C LYS A 65 -2.16 17.11 -2.25
N LYS A 66 -1.46 17.65 -3.24
CA LYS A 66 -0.85 18.98 -3.11
C LYS A 66 -2.02 19.98 -2.99
N PHE A 67 -2.14 20.63 -1.84
CA PHE A 67 -2.93 21.85 -1.78
C PHE A 67 -2.13 22.90 -2.55
N GLU A 68 -2.56 23.19 -3.77
CA GLU A 68 -2.14 24.43 -4.42
C GLU A 68 -2.73 25.55 -3.58
N SER A 69 -1.86 26.28 -2.88
CA SER A 69 -2.22 27.53 -2.23
C SER A 69 -2.85 28.39 -3.32
N ARG A 70 -4.18 28.57 -3.29
CA ARG A 70 -4.81 29.69 -3.97
C ARG A 70 -4.23 30.93 -3.31
N SER A 71 -3.20 31.49 -3.92
CA SER A 71 -2.88 32.91 -3.78
C SER A 71 -4.07 33.65 -4.38
N GLU A 72 -5.09 33.90 -3.56
CA GLU A 72 -6.07 34.93 -3.85
C GLU A 72 -5.27 36.24 -3.94
N GLY A 73 -5.23 36.80 -5.15
CA GLY A 73 -4.56 38.07 -5.40
C GLY A 73 -5.21 39.14 -4.55
N LEU A 74 -4.37 39.81 -3.74
CA LEU A 74 -4.64 41.09 -3.11
C LEU A 74 -4.64 42.21 -4.17
#